data_AF-A0A967HLN0-F1
#
_entry.id   AF-A0A967HLN0-F1
#
_cell.length_a   1.000
_cell.length_b   1.000
_cell.length_c   1.000
_cell.angle_alpha   90.00
_cell.angle_beta   90.00
_cell.angle_gamma   90.00
#
_symmetry.space_group_name_H-M   'P 1'
#
loop_
_entity.id
_entity.type
_entity.pdbx_description
1 polymer ?
#
loop_
_entity_poly.entity_id
_entity_poly.type
_entity_poly.pdbx_seq_one_letter_code
_entity_poly.pdbx_strand_id
1 'polypeptide(L)' 'RKLKPDEIQGATFSITNPGVFGTYVGMPIIPEGTAAILGLGSIEKRPVVMEVDGADTIAIRLRSMFS' A
#
# COMPACT_ATOMS: atom_id res chain seq x y z
N ARG A 1 3.01 -17.60 -20.33
CA ARG A 1 3.89 -18.44 -19.48
C ARG A 1 3.13 -18.77 -18.21
N LYS A 2 3.05 -20.04 -17.79
CA LYS A 2 2.37 -20.45 -16.56
C LYS A 2 3.42 -20.60 -15.45
N LEU A 3 3.08 -20.14 -14.25
CA LEU A 3 3.93 -20.33 -13.07
C LEU A 3 3.93 -21.81 -12.66
N LYS A 4 5.08 -22.31 -12.25
CA LYS A 4 5.22 -23.60 -11.58
C LYS A 4 4.91 -23.43 -10.09
N PRO A 5 4.44 -24.48 -9.38
CA PRO A 5 4.16 -24.41 -7.96
C PRO A 5 5.33 -23.90 -7.12
N ASP A 6 6.55 -24.28 -7.45
CA ASP A 6 7.75 -23.89 -6.70
C ASP A 6 8.07 -22.39 -6.84
N GLU A 7 7.56 -21.72 -7.88
CA GLU A 7 7.75 -20.28 -8.11
C GLU A 7 6.81 -19.40 -7.26
N ILE A 8 5.80 -20.01 -6.60
CA ILE A 8 4.80 -19.30 -5.78
C ILE A 8 4.79 -19.73 -4.31
N GLN A 9 5.75 -20.56 -3.90
CA GLN A 9 5.90 -21.07 -2.54
C GLN A 9 7.12 -20.45 -1.84
N GLY A 10 7.20 -20.62 -0.52
CA GLY A 10 8.36 -20.22 0.28
C GLY A 10 8.49 -18.71 0.53
N ALA A 11 7.43 -17.94 0.27
CA ALA A 11 7.42 -16.51 0.57
C ALA A 11 7.57 -16.27 2.08
N THR A 12 8.39 -15.30 2.47
CA THR A 12 8.55 -14.86 3.87
C THR A 12 7.69 -13.64 4.20
N PHE A 13 7.21 -12.95 3.16
CA PHE A 13 6.46 -11.71 3.21
C PHE A 13 5.50 -11.64 2.04
N SER A 14 4.36 -10.95 2.20
CA SER A 14 3.36 -10.79 1.15
C SER A 14 2.95 -9.32 0.95
N ILE A 15 2.49 -9.00 -0.26
CA ILE A 15 1.97 -7.67 -0.62
C ILE A 15 0.60 -7.85 -1.27
N THR A 16 -0.37 -7.03 -0.88
CA THR A 16 -1.69 -6.96 -1.54
C THR A 16 -2.03 -5.53 -1.91
N ASN A 17 -2.62 -5.33 -3.09
CA ASN A 17 -2.96 -4.01 -3.63
C ASN A 17 -4.44 -3.92 -4.03
N PRO A 18 -5.38 -3.82 -3.06
CA PRO A 18 -6.78 -3.52 -3.36
C PRO A 18 -7.00 -2.07 -3.80
N GLY A 19 -5.99 -1.21 -3.70
CA GLY A 19 -6.03 0.19 -4.17
C GLY A 19 -6.39 0.33 -5.65
N VAL A 20 -6.11 -0.68 -6.48
CA VAL A 20 -6.53 -0.71 -7.90
C VAL A 20 -8.05 -0.73 -8.06
N PHE A 21 -8.78 -1.19 -7.04
CA PHE A 21 -10.24 -1.23 -6.98
C PHE A 21 -10.83 -0.02 -6.23
N GLY A 22 -10.01 0.98 -5.90
CA GLY A 22 -10.43 2.18 -5.17
C GLY A 22 -10.48 2.02 -3.65
N THR A 23 -10.04 0.88 -3.10
CA THR A 23 -9.97 0.68 -1.64
C THR A 23 -8.93 1.63 -1.05
N TYR A 24 -9.34 2.56 -0.20
CA TYR A 24 -8.40 3.49 0.44
C TYR A 24 -7.70 2.86 1.66
N VAL A 25 -8.44 2.11 2.49
CA VAL A 25 -7.93 1.46 3.70
C VAL A 25 -8.46 0.05 3.79
N GLY A 26 -7.61 -0.89 4.20
CA GLY A 26 -8.01 -2.25 4.51
C GLY A 26 -7.09 -2.87 5.55
N MET A 27 -7.59 -3.88 6.26
CA MET A 27 -6.77 -4.69 7.16
C MET A 27 -6.55 -6.05 6.49
N PRO A 28 -5.40 -6.27 5.84
CA PRO A 28 -5.11 -7.54 5.18
C PRO A 28 -4.89 -8.67 6.21
N ILE A 29 -5.22 -9.90 5.81
CA ILE A 29 -4.95 -11.11 6.60
C ILE A 29 -3.62 -11.69 6.14
N ILE A 30 -2.71 -11.93 7.09
CA ILE A 30 -1.39 -12.54 6.82
C ILE A 30 -1.59 -13.95 6.28
N PRO A 31 -1.09 -14.28 5.06
CA PRO A 31 -1.10 -15.64 4.55
C PRO A 31 -0.26 -16.57 5.41
N GLU A 32 -0.71 -17.82 5.55
CA GLU A 32 0.03 -18.85 6.28
C GLU A 32 1.47 -19.00 5.75
N GLY A 33 2.42 -19.15 6.67
CA GLY A 33 3.85 -19.29 6.34
C GLY A 33 4.59 -17.98 6.09
N THR A 34 3.91 -16.84 5.99
CA THR A 34 4.54 -15.51 5.90
C THR A 34 4.56 -14.80 7.26
N ALA A 35 5.57 -13.95 7.49
CA ALA A 35 5.71 -13.23 8.75
C ALA A 35 4.83 -11.95 8.82
N ALA A 36 4.53 -11.35 7.67
CA ALA A 36 3.74 -10.13 7.55
C ALA A 36 3.16 -9.96 6.14
N ILE A 37 2.21 -9.03 6.03
CA ILE A 37 1.61 -8.56 4.78
C ILE A 37 1.64 -7.04 4.73
N LEU A 38 1.88 -6.45 3.55
CA LEU A 38 1.73 -5.02 3.28
C LEU A 38 0.48 -4.78 2.43
N GLY A 39 -0.47 -4.02 2.96
CA GLY A 39 -1.65 -3.54 2.25
C GLY A 39 -1.40 -2.20 1.57
N LEU A 40 -1.73 -2.11 0.28
CA LEU A 40 -1.66 -0.86 -0.48
C LEU A 40 -3.06 -0.32 -0.79
N GLY A 41 -3.37 0.86 -0.25
CA GLY A 41 -4.56 1.62 -0.58
C GLY A 41 -4.47 2.35 -1.91
N SER A 42 -5.60 2.88 -2.38
CA SER A 42 -5.68 3.69 -3.59
C SER A 42 -4.81 4.94 -3.49
N ILE A 43 -4.26 5.36 -4.62
CA ILE A 43 -3.48 6.61 -4.72
C ILE A 43 -4.44 7.72 -5.12
N GLU A 44 -4.56 8.74 -4.29
CA GLU A 44 -5.48 9.86 -4.52
C GLU A 44 -4.93 11.20 -4.04
N LYS A 45 -5.52 12.29 -4.54
CA LYS A 45 -5.15 13.65 -4.15
C LYS A 45 -5.67 13.93 -2.73
N ARG A 46 -4.77 14.22 -1.80
CA ARG A 46 -5.09 14.59 -0.42
C ARG A 46 -4.44 15.93 -0.04
N PRO A 47 -5.11 16.79 0.74
CA PRO A 47 -4.49 17.97 1.33
C PRO A 47 -3.48 17.53 2.38
N VAL A 48 -2.29 18.12 2.35
CA VAL A 48 -1.26 17.94 3.37
C VAL A 48 -0.69 19.30 3.76
N VAL A 49 -0.34 19.44 5.03
CA VAL A 49 0.44 20.59 5.51
C VAL A 49 1.90 20.34 5.14
N MET A 50 2.55 21.35 4.58
CA MET A 50 3.98 21.34 4.29
C MET A 50 4.59 22.72 4.53
N GLU A 51 5.86 22.73 4.91
CA GLU A 51 6.61 23.97 5.06
C GLU A 51 7.07 24.48 3.68
N VAL A 52 6.80 25.75 3.40
CA VAL A 52 7.27 26.49 2.23
C VAL A 52 7.79 27.83 2.72
N ASP A 53 9.06 28.13 2.46
CA ASP A 53 9.72 29.38 2.87
C ASP A 53 9.59 29.69 4.38
N GLY A 54 9.65 28.64 5.23
CA GLY A 54 9.53 28.76 6.68
C GLY A 54 8.10 29.01 7.18
N ALA A 55 7.09 28.85 6.33
CA ALA A 55 5.67 28.97 6.69
C ALA A 55 4.87 27.72 6.31
N ASP A 56 3.92 27.33 7.16
CA ASP A 56 3.01 26.23 6.88
C ASP A 56 2.03 26.58 5.75
N THR A 57 1.97 25.71 4.74
CA THR A 57 1.08 25.83 3.58
C THR A 57 0.31 24.52 3.38
N ILE A 58 -0.96 24.63 2.98
CA ILE A 58 -1.76 23.47 2.56
C ILE A 58 -1.53 23.25 1.06
N ALA A 59 -1.07 22.05 0.70
CA ALA A 59 -0.87 21.66 -0.69
C ALA A 59 -1.54 20.32 -1.00
N ILE A 60 -1.98 20.13 -2.23
CA ILE A 60 -2.54 18.86 -2.70
C ILE A 60 -1.39 17.96 -3.17
N ARG A 61 -1.34 16.72 -2.66
CA ARG A 61 -0.36 15.70 -3.05
C ARG A 61 -1.03 14.36 -3.29
N LEU A 62 -0.43 13.55 -4.16
CA LEU A 62 -0.82 12.13 -4.27
C LEU A 62 -0.38 11.42 -3.01
N ARG A 63 -1.32 10.75 -2.35
CA ARG A 63 -1.10 9.96 -1.13
C ARG A 63 -1.82 8.62 -1.25
N SER A 64 -1.30 7.63 -0.56
CA SER A 64 -1.93 6.33 -0.34
C SER A 64 -1.73 5.96 1.12
N MET A 65 -2.66 5.17 1.66
CA MET A 65 -2.51 4.57 2.97
C MET A 65 -1.89 3.18 2.83
N PHE A 66 -0.91 2.90 3.68
CA PHE A 66 -0.31 1.57 3.82
C PHE A 66 -0.68 1.00 5.19
N SER A 67 -1.00 -0.30 5.21
CA SER A 67 -1.37 -1.05 6.41
C SER A 67 -0.65 -2.38 6.51
#